data_AF-A0A7C7R460-F1
#
_entry.id   AF-A0A7C7R460-F1
#
_cell.length_a   1.000
_cell.length_b   1.000
_cell.length_c   1.000
_cell.angle_alpha   90.00
_cell.angle_beta   90.00
_cell.angle_gamma   90.00
#
_symmetry.space_group_name_H-M   'P 1'
#
loop_
_entity.id
_entity.type
_entity.pdbx_description
1 polymer ?
#
loop_
_entity_poly.entity_id
_entity_poly.type
_entity_poly.pdbx_seq_one_letter_code
_entity_poly.pdbx_strand_id
1 'polypeptide(L)'
;MQLAGTQLTNTSALVGNDVVTFPDFPAEIRAPRGTKAGVSGFQIHFASKRIFTPGDQVDALVVMNAAALATNLQDLVPGGVLIANEDGFGRRELELAGYEQDPLEDGSLAGYRLFRVHMTKLTREAVRDLGLGIKEADRCRNFFAMGLVYWLFDRPLEPTERFIVDKFGKRPLVAEANRRALRAGYHYGITTEVFASRFTVPRAPLPPGRYRSVTGNQAMAWGLIAAAEKSGCQLFFSGYPITPASDILHELARHKRFGVRTFQAEDEIAALTACLGASFGGAMAVTATSGPGMSLKAEALGLAVMTELPLLVINVQRAGPSTGMPTKTEQADLNMSLFGRHGECPLVVLAARSPADCFDVAYEGWRIAVRYMTPVVILSDAYIANGSQAWRIPDPASLPPIPVAHPEASQDG
;
A
#
# COMPACT_ATOMS: atom_id res chain seq x y z
N MET A 1 1.97 -10.26 -8.58
CA MET A 1 3.12 -9.41 -8.25
C MET A 1 3.01 -8.78 -6.87
N GLN A 2 1.94 -8.02 -6.56
CA GLN A 2 1.70 -7.39 -5.23
C GLN A 2 2.11 -8.25 -4.02
N LEU A 3 1.61 -9.48 -3.92
CA LEU A 3 1.93 -10.39 -2.82
C LEU A 3 3.43 -10.70 -2.69
N ALA A 4 4.10 -10.96 -3.82
CA ALA A 4 5.53 -11.26 -3.82
C ALA A 4 6.35 -10.03 -3.37
N GLY A 5 5.94 -8.84 -3.83
CA GLY A 5 6.46 -7.57 -3.37
C GLY A 5 6.34 -7.40 -1.85
N THR A 6 5.11 -7.51 -1.31
CA THR A 6 4.88 -7.40 0.14
C THR A 6 5.73 -8.38 0.95
N GLN A 7 5.90 -9.61 0.47
CA GLN A 7 6.76 -10.59 1.15
C GLN A 7 8.23 -10.18 1.12
N LEU A 8 8.76 -9.73 -0.02
CA LEU A 8 10.13 -9.22 -0.11
C LEU A 8 10.36 -8.00 0.80
N THR A 9 9.38 -7.09 0.90
CA THR A 9 9.42 -5.95 1.84
C THR A 9 9.51 -6.42 3.28
N ASN A 10 8.61 -7.33 3.68
CA ASN A 10 8.58 -7.84 5.06
C ASN A 10 9.87 -8.59 5.41
N THR A 11 10.36 -9.43 4.52
CA THR A 11 11.60 -10.18 4.72
C THR A 11 12.82 -9.25 4.79
N SER A 12 12.88 -8.21 3.95
CA SER A 12 13.96 -7.21 3.98
C SER A 12 13.93 -6.37 5.26
N ALA A 13 12.74 -5.98 5.73
CA ALA A 13 12.59 -5.30 7.01
C ALA A 13 13.00 -6.19 8.19
N LEU A 14 12.67 -7.49 8.16
CA LEU A 14 13.03 -8.45 9.21
C LEU A 14 14.54 -8.67 9.34
N VAL A 15 15.28 -8.63 8.23
CA VAL A 15 16.75 -8.73 8.28
C VAL A 15 17.43 -7.42 8.67
N GLY A 16 16.65 -6.34 8.84
CA GLY A 16 17.09 -5.05 9.37
C GLY A 16 17.42 -4.00 8.30
N ASN A 17 16.92 -4.15 7.07
CA ASN A 17 17.03 -3.08 6.07
C ASN A 17 15.95 -2.01 6.29
N ASP A 18 16.28 -0.77 5.96
CA ASP A 18 15.24 0.23 5.75
C ASP A 18 14.55 -0.05 4.41
N VAL A 19 13.23 0.16 4.35
CA VAL A 19 12.41 -0.24 3.18
C VAL A 19 11.40 0.84 2.82
N VAL A 20 11.27 1.10 1.51
CA VAL A 20 10.22 1.94 0.93
C VAL A 20 9.67 1.23 -0.31
N THR A 21 8.36 1.28 -0.51
CA THR A 21 7.69 0.54 -1.60
C THR A 21 6.79 1.43 -2.42
N PHE A 22 6.63 1.08 -3.70
CA PHE A 22 5.62 1.66 -4.57
C PHE A 22 4.83 0.55 -5.28
N PRO A 23 3.61 0.25 -4.80
CA PRO A 23 2.69 -0.63 -5.50
C PRO A 23 2.08 0.08 -6.70
N ASP A 24 2.20 -0.50 -7.90
CA ASP A 24 1.54 0.02 -9.10
C ASP A 24 0.40 -0.91 -9.56
N PHE A 25 -0.79 -0.33 -9.63
CA PHE A 25 -2.01 -1.02 -10.00
C PHE A 25 -2.46 -0.58 -11.39
N PRO A 26 -2.91 -1.52 -12.24
CA PRO A 26 -3.52 -1.16 -13.51
C PRO A 26 -4.75 -0.30 -13.26
N ALA A 27 -5.00 0.67 -14.15
CA ALA A 27 -6.17 1.53 -14.05
C ALA A 27 -7.49 0.74 -14.24
N GLU A 28 -7.45 -0.35 -15.01
CA GLU A 28 -8.61 -1.21 -15.27
C GLU A 28 -8.63 -2.44 -14.38
N ILE A 29 -9.78 -2.68 -13.73
CA ILE A 29 -10.01 -3.88 -12.90
C ILE A 29 -9.94 -5.17 -13.74
N ARG A 30 -10.28 -5.10 -15.03
CA ARG A 30 -10.32 -6.24 -15.97
C ARG A 30 -9.67 -5.92 -17.32
N ALA A 31 -8.50 -5.31 -17.31
CA ALA A 31 -7.70 -5.22 -18.54
C ALA A 31 -7.47 -6.63 -19.12
N PRO A 32 -7.49 -6.78 -20.46
CA PRO A 32 -7.16 -8.05 -21.09
C PRO A 32 -5.80 -8.56 -20.62
N ARG A 33 -5.73 -9.83 -20.22
CA ARG A 33 -4.47 -10.42 -19.72
C ARG A 33 -3.40 -10.34 -20.80
N GLY A 34 -2.22 -9.82 -20.42
CA GLY A 34 -1.06 -9.74 -21.30
C GLY A 34 -0.97 -8.44 -22.09
N THR A 35 -1.86 -7.46 -21.87
CA THR A 35 -1.71 -6.10 -22.43
C THR A 35 -0.98 -5.17 -21.46
N LYS A 36 -0.43 -4.07 -21.99
CA LYS A 36 0.21 -3.01 -21.18
C LYS A 36 -0.74 -2.40 -20.13
N ALA A 37 -2.02 -2.24 -20.48
CA ALA A 37 -3.04 -1.68 -19.57
C ALA A 37 -3.32 -2.56 -18.35
N GLY A 38 -3.02 -3.86 -18.43
CA GLY A 38 -3.20 -4.83 -17.33
C GLY A 38 -1.94 -5.12 -16.53
N VAL A 39 -0.85 -4.41 -16.80
CA VAL A 39 0.41 -4.59 -16.05
C VAL A 39 0.21 -4.11 -14.61
N SER A 40 0.65 -4.93 -13.67
CA SER A 40 0.72 -4.57 -12.24
C SER A 40 2.14 -4.78 -11.76
N GLY A 41 2.74 -3.70 -11.27
CA GLY A 41 4.11 -3.63 -10.77
C GLY A 41 4.18 -3.54 -9.25
N PHE A 42 5.34 -3.87 -8.70
CA PHE A 42 5.65 -3.61 -7.30
C PHE A 42 7.13 -3.27 -7.19
N GLN A 43 7.44 -2.03 -6.86
CA GLN A 43 8.81 -1.56 -6.67
C GLN A 43 9.16 -1.55 -5.19
N ILE A 44 10.38 -1.97 -4.88
CA ILE A 44 10.94 -1.97 -3.52
C ILE A 44 12.33 -1.38 -3.60
N HIS A 45 12.59 -0.42 -2.73
CA HIS A 45 13.92 0.02 -2.38
C HIS A 45 14.20 -0.46 -0.96
N PHE A 46 15.30 -1.20 -0.80
CA PHE A 46 15.82 -1.58 0.50
C PHE A 46 17.29 -1.20 0.59
N ALA A 47 17.72 -0.69 1.74
CA ALA A 47 19.08 -0.18 1.89
C ALA A 47 19.66 -0.42 3.28
N SER A 48 21.00 -0.33 3.36
CA SER A 48 21.79 -0.27 4.61
C SER A 48 21.90 1.16 5.18
N LYS A 49 21.20 2.11 4.57
CA LYS A 49 21.09 3.50 5.00
C LYS A 49 19.62 3.89 5.02
N ARG A 50 19.30 5.02 5.65
CA ARG A 50 17.94 5.54 5.60
C ARG A 50 17.57 5.94 4.18
N ILE A 51 16.35 5.58 3.78
CA ILE A 51 15.78 5.89 2.48
C ILE A 51 14.37 6.46 2.65
N PHE A 52 13.99 7.36 1.75
CA PHE A 52 12.73 8.10 1.84
C PHE A 52 11.82 7.88 0.63
N THR A 53 12.37 7.33 -0.47
CA THR A 53 11.68 7.08 -1.72
C THR A 53 12.07 5.70 -2.26
N PRO A 54 11.24 5.07 -3.11
CA PRO A 54 11.53 3.82 -3.79
C PRO A 54 12.55 4.02 -4.94
N GLY A 55 12.91 5.26 -5.26
CA GLY A 55 13.75 5.62 -6.41
C GLY A 55 12.97 5.77 -7.71
N ASP A 56 13.56 6.48 -8.68
CA ASP A 56 13.00 6.65 -10.03
C ASP A 56 13.39 5.50 -10.97
N GLN A 57 14.52 4.86 -10.68
CA GLN A 57 15.07 3.74 -11.45
C GLN A 57 15.27 2.52 -10.55
N VAL A 58 15.33 1.34 -11.17
CA VAL A 58 15.54 0.05 -10.50
C VAL A 58 16.86 -0.57 -10.92
N ASP A 59 17.57 -1.18 -9.96
CA ASP A 59 18.80 -1.93 -10.23
C ASP A 59 18.52 -3.33 -10.80
N ALA A 60 17.35 -3.88 -10.50
CA ALA A 60 16.90 -5.18 -10.95
C ALA A 60 15.41 -5.17 -11.31
N LEU A 61 15.08 -5.71 -12.47
CA LEU A 61 13.72 -5.82 -12.99
C LEU A 61 13.37 -7.29 -13.24
N VAL A 62 12.23 -7.73 -12.69
CA VAL A 62 11.69 -9.08 -12.91
C VAL A 62 10.40 -8.98 -13.72
N VAL A 63 10.42 -9.48 -14.95
CA VAL A 63 9.28 -9.42 -15.88
C VAL A 63 8.66 -10.80 -16.06
N MET A 64 7.35 -10.90 -15.83
CA MET A 64 6.63 -12.17 -15.95
C MET A 64 6.14 -12.46 -17.37
N ASN A 65 6.14 -11.44 -18.24
CA ASN A 65 5.68 -11.49 -19.64
C ASN A 65 6.20 -10.28 -20.44
N ALA A 66 5.99 -10.31 -21.75
CA ALA A 66 6.40 -9.24 -22.66
C ALA A 66 5.77 -7.87 -22.35
N ALA A 67 4.50 -7.82 -21.91
CA ALA A 67 3.86 -6.55 -21.57
C ALA A 67 4.52 -5.84 -20.38
N ALA A 68 4.91 -6.57 -19.34
CA ALA A 68 5.64 -6.01 -18.21
C ALA A 68 7.02 -5.47 -18.63
N LEU A 69 7.70 -6.13 -19.57
CA LEU A 69 8.93 -5.62 -20.16
C LEU A 69 8.69 -4.31 -20.91
N ALA A 70 7.72 -4.29 -21.83
CA ALA A 70 7.39 -3.10 -22.62
C ALA A 70 7.00 -1.89 -21.76
N THR A 71 6.37 -2.13 -20.62
CA THR A 71 5.93 -1.06 -19.72
C THR A 71 7.06 -0.52 -18.83
N ASN A 72 7.97 -1.37 -18.36
CA ASN A 72 8.91 -0.99 -17.28
C ASN A 72 10.40 -1.06 -17.65
N LEU A 73 10.77 -1.43 -18.88
CA LEU A 73 12.19 -1.51 -19.27
C LEU A 73 12.92 -0.16 -19.10
N GLN A 74 12.23 0.96 -19.36
CA GLN A 74 12.79 2.30 -19.20
C GLN A 74 13.19 2.65 -17.75
N ASP A 75 12.60 1.95 -16.77
CA ASP A 75 12.87 2.18 -15.35
C ASP A 75 14.14 1.44 -14.91
N LEU A 76 14.62 0.46 -15.68
CA LEU A 76 15.83 -0.31 -15.38
C LEU A 76 17.08 0.49 -15.74
N VAL A 77 18.01 0.62 -14.79
CA VAL A 77 19.31 1.28 -15.04
C VAL A 77 20.10 0.56 -16.15
N PRO A 78 20.88 1.29 -16.97
CA PRO A 78 21.83 0.65 -17.89
C PRO A 78 22.77 -0.31 -17.17
N GLY A 79 22.95 -1.52 -17.71
CA GLY A 79 23.71 -2.59 -17.08
C GLY A 79 23.00 -3.29 -15.90
N GLY A 80 21.76 -2.90 -15.60
CA GLY A 80 20.93 -3.49 -14.55
C GLY A 80 20.58 -4.96 -14.81
N VAL A 81 20.12 -5.63 -13.76
CA VAL A 81 19.75 -7.06 -13.80
C VAL A 81 18.32 -7.20 -14.35
N LEU A 82 18.16 -7.88 -15.49
CA LEU A 82 16.85 -8.16 -16.08
C LEU A 82 16.57 -9.65 -16.01
N ILE A 83 15.59 -10.06 -15.19
CA ILE A 83 15.15 -11.46 -15.13
C ILE A 83 13.82 -11.59 -15.87
N ALA A 84 13.81 -12.33 -16.98
CA ALA A 84 12.64 -12.53 -17.82
C ALA A 84 12.10 -13.96 -17.70
N ASN A 85 10.80 -14.08 -17.40
CA ASN A 85 10.08 -15.33 -17.55
C ASN A 85 9.85 -15.61 -19.05
N GLU A 86 10.72 -16.40 -19.66
CA GLU A 86 10.70 -16.71 -21.10
C GLU A 86 9.37 -17.33 -21.55
N ASP A 87 8.69 -18.07 -20.67
CA ASP A 87 7.38 -18.67 -20.95
C ASP A 87 6.27 -17.61 -21.21
N GLY A 88 6.53 -16.33 -20.94
CA GLY A 88 5.62 -15.20 -21.17
C GLY A 88 5.92 -14.37 -22.42
N PHE A 89 6.78 -14.87 -23.32
CA PHE A 89 7.19 -14.21 -24.58
C PHE A 89 6.73 -14.99 -25.82
N GLY A 90 5.62 -15.73 -25.71
CA GLY A 90 4.99 -16.36 -26.87
C GLY A 90 4.45 -15.33 -27.87
N ARG A 91 4.19 -15.78 -29.11
CA ARG A 91 3.70 -14.92 -30.20
C ARG A 91 2.50 -14.05 -29.81
N ARG A 92 1.53 -14.63 -29.12
CA ARG A 92 0.33 -13.90 -28.67
C ARG A 92 0.67 -12.81 -27.66
N GLU A 93 1.55 -13.11 -26.71
CA GLU A 93 1.99 -12.16 -25.67
C GLU A 93 2.81 -11.01 -26.28
N LEU A 94 3.65 -11.28 -27.29
CA LEU A 94 4.38 -10.27 -28.05
C LEU A 94 3.44 -9.35 -28.81
N GLU A 95 2.46 -9.91 -29.53
CA GLU A 95 1.43 -9.15 -30.26
C GLU A 95 0.65 -8.21 -29.30
N LEU A 96 0.21 -8.72 -28.14
CA LEU A 96 -0.50 -7.92 -27.12
C LEU A 96 0.37 -6.85 -26.45
N ALA A 97 1.68 -7.08 -26.38
CA ALA A 97 2.66 -6.13 -25.89
C ALA A 97 3.12 -5.13 -26.98
N GLY A 98 2.72 -5.32 -28.24
CA GLY A 98 3.10 -4.48 -29.36
C GLY A 98 4.55 -4.68 -29.83
N TYR A 99 5.09 -5.88 -29.69
CA TYR A 99 6.39 -6.26 -30.24
C TYR A 99 6.23 -6.99 -31.58
N GLU A 100 7.05 -6.62 -32.56
CA GLU A 100 7.11 -7.30 -33.87
C GLU A 100 8.05 -8.52 -33.85
N GLN A 101 9.13 -8.44 -33.08
CA GLN A 101 10.13 -9.49 -32.87
C GLN A 101 10.30 -9.75 -31.37
N ASP A 102 10.85 -10.91 -31.01
CA ASP A 102 11.09 -11.21 -29.60
C ASP A 102 12.27 -10.36 -29.06
N PRO A 103 12.02 -9.44 -28.11
CA PRO A 103 13.09 -8.62 -27.52
C PRO A 103 14.14 -9.44 -26.76
N LEU A 104 13.85 -10.70 -26.42
CA LEU A 104 14.82 -11.60 -25.81
C LEU A 104 15.86 -12.15 -26.81
N GLU A 105 15.66 -11.93 -28.12
CA GLU A 105 16.46 -12.50 -29.21
C GLU A 105 16.95 -11.46 -30.23
N ASP A 106 16.30 -10.30 -30.34
CA ASP A 106 16.61 -9.27 -31.33
C ASP A 106 17.84 -8.38 -31.00
N GLY A 107 18.48 -8.61 -29.84
CA GLY A 107 19.63 -7.84 -29.37
C GLY A 107 19.31 -6.48 -28.73
N SER A 108 18.03 -6.07 -28.67
CA SER A 108 17.60 -4.80 -28.06
C SER A 108 17.93 -4.71 -26.56
N LEU A 109 18.09 -5.85 -25.89
CA LEU A 109 18.41 -5.95 -24.46
C LEU A 109 19.91 -6.07 -24.16
N ALA A 110 20.80 -5.89 -25.16
CA ALA A 110 22.25 -6.03 -24.98
C ALA A 110 22.86 -5.06 -23.95
N GLY A 111 22.19 -3.95 -23.65
CA GLY A 111 22.58 -2.99 -22.61
C GLY A 111 22.33 -3.46 -21.17
N TYR A 112 21.72 -4.64 -20.97
CA TYR A 112 21.33 -5.15 -19.66
C TYR A 112 21.92 -6.53 -19.40
N ARG A 113 21.99 -6.90 -18.11
CA ARG A 113 22.34 -8.26 -17.69
C ARG A 113 21.09 -9.15 -17.74
N LEU A 114 20.79 -9.66 -18.94
CA LEU A 114 19.60 -10.47 -19.19
C LEU A 114 19.75 -11.92 -18.69
N PHE A 115 18.80 -12.35 -17.88
CA PHE A 115 18.63 -13.72 -17.40
C PHE A 115 17.28 -14.27 -17.85
N ARG A 116 17.30 -15.16 -18.83
CA ARG A 116 16.13 -15.89 -19.32
C ARG A 116 15.86 -17.10 -18.44
N VAL A 117 14.64 -17.21 -17.91
CA VAL A 117 14.25 -18.31 -17.03
C VAL A 117 12.88 -18.83 -17.43
N HIS A 118 12.74 -20.13 -17.65
CA HIS A 118 11.45 -20.78 -17.86
C HIS A 118 10.67 -20.93 -16.53
N MET A 119 10.31 -19.81 -15.89
CA MET A 119 9.74 -19.81 -14.54
C MET A 119 8.43 -20.59 -14.46
N THR A 120 7.59 -20.52 -15.49
CA THR A 120 6.30 -21.21 -15.51
C THR A 120 6.49 -22.71 -15.67
N LYS A 121 7.36 -23.14 -16.61
CA LYS A 121 7.69 -24.54 -16.82
C LYS A 121 8.34 -25.16 -15.58
N LEU A 122 9.33 -24.48 -14.99
CA LEU A 122 10.04 -24.95 -13.79
C LEU A 122 9.11 -24.99 -12.56
N THR A 123 8.19 -24.03 -12.44
CA THR A 123 7.16 -24.07 -11.39
C THR A 123 6.27 -25.29 -11.54
N ARG A 124 5.78 -25.58 -12.76
CA ARG A 124 4.94 -26.76 -13.03
C ARG A 124 5.65 -28.05 -12.67
N GLU A 125 6.92 -28.18 -13.04
CA GLU A 125 7.73 -29.35 -12.71
C GLU A 125 7.89 -29.52 -11.19
N ALA A 126 8.20 -28.43 -10.46
CA ALA A 126 8.38 -28.45 -9.01
C ALA A 126 7.14 -28.89 -8.21
N VAL A 127 5.94 -28.76 -8.79
CA VAL A 127 4.66 -29.07 -8.14
C VAL A 127 3.92 -30.24 -8.79
N ARG A 128 4.51 -30.89 -9.81
CA ARG A 128 3.85 -31.92 -10.63
C ARG A 128 3.25 -33.05 -9.79
N ASP A 129 4.00 -33.51 -8.79
CA ASP A 129 3.62 -34.68 -7.98
C ASP A 129 2.51 -34.39 -6.95
N LEU A 130 2.03 -33.13 -6.86
CA LEU A 130 0.94 -32.74 -5.96
C LEU A 130 -0.45 -32.91 -6.58
N GLY A 131 -0.54 -33.35 -7.85
CA GLY A 131 -1.82 -33.59 -8.53
C GLY A 131 -2.64 -32.32 -8.77
N LEU A 132 -2.02 -31.14 -8.78
CA LEU A 132 -2.69 -29.87 -9.03
C LEU A 132 -3.07 -29.68 -10.50
N GLY A 133 -4.19 -29.01 -10.74
CA GLY A 133 -4.54 -28.56 -12.10
C GLY A 133 -3.55 -27.51 -12.61
N ILE A 134 -3.37 -27.43 -13.95
CA ILE A 134 -2.43 -26.50 -14.60
C ILE A 134 -2.61 -25.06 -14.12
N LYS A 135 -3.86 -24.60 -13.97
CA LYS A 135 -4.16 -23.24 -13.50
C LYS A 135 -3.68 -22.98 -12.07
N GLU A 136 -3.69 -23.98 -11.20
CA GLU A 136 -3.24 -23.84 -9.82
C GLU A 136 -1.71 -23.86 -9.73
N ALA A 137 -1.06 -24.74 -10.51
CA ALA A 137 0.39 -24.75 -10.67
C ALA A 137 0.92 -23.40 -11.20
N ASP A 138 0.29 -22.85 -12.24
CA ASP A 138 0.67 -21.55 -12.82
C ASP A 138 0.56 -20.38 -11.84
N ARG A 139 -0.37 -20.45 -10.88
CA ARG A 139 -0.51 -19.41 -9.84
C ARG A 139 0.65 -19.39 -8.86
N CYS A 140 1.39 -20.49 -8.73
CA CYS A 140 2.54 -20.62 -7.83
C CYS A 140 3.80 -19.95 -8.41
N ARG A 141 3.82 -19.58 -9.71
CA ARG A 141 5.02 -19.03 -10.38
C ARG A 141 5.56 -17.74 -9.75
N ASN A 142 4.70 -16.97 -9.10
CA ASN A 142 5.12 -15.78 -8.37
C ASN A 142 6.03 -16.14 -7.18
N PHE A 143 5.80 -17.28 -6.53
CA PHE A 143 6.69 -17.77 -5.47
C PHE A 143 8.01 -18.28 -6.02
N PHE A 144 8.02 -18.90 -7.21
CA PHE A 144 9.27 -19.24 -7.89
C PHE A 144 10.11 -18.01 -8.19
N ALA A 145 9.53 -16.98 -8.83
CA ALA A 145 10.22 -15.73 -9.09
C ALA A 145 10.76 -15.10 -7.79
N MET A 146 9.95 -15.10 -6.72
CA MET A 146 10.36 -14.60 -5.42
C MET A 146 11.51 -15.40 -4.81
N GLY A 147 11.51 -16.73 -4.92
CA GLY A 147 12.61 -17.57 -4.43
C GLY A 147 13.93 -17.25 -5.11
N LEU A 148 13.89 -17.03 -6.42
CA LEU A 148 15.05 -16.62 -7.20
C LEU A 148 15.56 -15.23 -6.77
N VAL A 149 14.66 -14.28 -6.56
CA VAL A 149 14.99 -12.94 -6.04
C VAL A 149 15.57 -13.02 -4.62
N TYR A 150 15.04 -13.92 -3.76
CA TYR A 150 15.57 -14.13 -2.40
C TYR A 150 16.97 -14.71 -2.43
N TRP A 151 17.25 -15.61 -3.37
CA TRP A 151 18.61 -16.07 -3.58
C TRP A 151 19.51 -14.92 -4.03
N LEU A 152 19.12 -14.17 -5.06
CA LEU A 152 19.90 -13.08 -5.66
C LEU A 152 20.28 -11.99 -4.64
N PHE A 153 19.36 -11.62 -3.75
CA PHE A 153 19.56 -10.56 -2.77
C PHE A 153 19.84 -11.05 -1.34
N ASP A 154 20.16 -12.33 -1.17
CA ASP A 154 20.50 -12.90 0.14
C ASP A 154 19.41 -12.67 1.20
N ARG A 155 18.23 -13.24 0.94
CA ARG A 155 17.07 -13.20 1.83
C ARG A 155 16.71 -14.59 2.36
N PRO A 156 16.34 -14.70 3.65
CA PRO A 156 15.89 -15.96 4.24
C PRO A 156 14.52 -16.38 3.70
N LEU A 157 14.28 -17.69 3.56
CA LEU A 157 13.01 -18.23 3.08
C LEU A 157 11.96 -18.35 4.21
N GLU A 158 12.42 -18.56 5.45
CA GLU A 158 11.60 -18.95 6.59
C GLU A 158 10.45 -17.98 6.89
N PRO A 159 10.62 -16.64 6.83
CA PRO A 159 9.51 -15.72 7.04
C PRO A 159 8.35 -15.94 6.07
N THR A 160 8.68 -16.16 4.80
CA THR A 160 7.68 -16.38 3.75
C THR A 160 7.08 -17.78 3.80
N GLU A 161 7.86 -18.79 4.20
CA GLU A 161 7.31 -20.13 4.45
C GLU A 161 6.26 -20.12 5.57
N ARG A 162 6.51 -19.41 6.68
CA ARG A 162 5.51 -19.21 7.73
C ARG A 162 4.26 -18.51 7.19
N PHE A 163 4.43 -17.45 6.42
CA PHE A 163 3.31 -16.77 5.77
C PHE A 163 2.48 -17.69 4.86
N ILE A 164 3.14 -18.58 4.09
CA ILE A 164 2.44 -19.55 3.25
C ILE A 164 1.55 -20.47 4.09
N VAL A 165 2.06 -20.95 5.23
CA VAL A 165 1.29 -21.77 6.18
C VAL A 165 0.12 -20.98 6.76
N ASP A 166 0.36 -19.77 7.26
CA ASP A 166 -0.69 -18.95 7.89
C ASP A 166 -1.81 -18.60 6.90
N LYS A 167 -1.45 -18.29 5.65
CA LYS A 167 -2.40 -17.86 4.62
C LYS A 167 -3.12 -19.01 3.92
N PHE A 168 -2.40 -20.07 3.59
CA PHE A 168 -2.90 -21.17 2.75
C PHE A 168 -3.05 -22.48 3.51
N GLY A 169 -2.78 -22.53 4.83
CA GLY A 169 -2.82 -23.77 5.63
C GLY A 169 -4.16 -24.50 5.63
N LYS A 170 -5.27 -23.79 5.40
CA LYS A 170 -6.60 -24.40 5.19
C LYS A 170 -6.71 -25.19 3.87
N ARG A 171 -5.76 -25.01 2.95
CA ARG A 171 -5.64 -25.67 1.64
C ARG A 171 -4.24 -26.29 1.52
N PRO A 172 -3.98 -27.44 2.18
CA PRO A 172 -2.63 -27.97 2.38
C PRO A 172 -1.88 -28.22 1.05
N LEU A 173 -2.54 -28.71 0.01
CA LEU A 173 -1.93 -28.89 -1.31
C LEU A 173 -1.44 -27.56 -1.92
N VAL A 174 -2.21 -26.48 -1.75
CA VAL A 174 -1.82 -25.15 -2.26
C VAL A 174 -0.70 -24.55 -1.42
N ALA A 175 -0.73 -24.72 -0.09
CA ALA A 175 0.36 -24.30 0.78
C ALA A 175 1.66 -25.00 0.38
N GLU A 176 1.62 -26.33 0.22
CA GLU A 176 2.78 -27.12 -0.17
C GLU A 176 3.29 -26.74 -1.56
N ALA A 177 2.41 -26.52 -2.53
CA ALA A 177 2.81 -26.10 -3.88
C ALA A 177 3.51 -24.74 -3.90
N ASN A 178 2.98 -23.75 -3.16
CA ASN A 178 3.65 -22.44 -3.06
C ASN A 178 5.02 -22.57 -2.35
N ARG A 179 5.14 -23.43 -1.33
CA ARG A 179 6.40 -23.70 -0.63
C ARG A 179 7.42 -24.37 -1.55
N ARG A 180 7.02 -25.38 -2.32
CA ARG A 180 7.89 -26.04 -3.31
C ARG A 180 8.31 -25.09 -4.42
N ALA A 181 7.39 -24.27 -4.94
CA ALA A 181 7.72 -23.26 -5.94
C ALA A 181 8.74 -22.24 -5.41
N LEU A 182 8.56 -21.75 -4.17
CA LEU A 182 9.50 -20.85 -3.51
C LEU A 182 10.91 -21.45 -3.41
N ARG A 183 11.00 -22.68 -2.89
CA ARG A 183 12.28 -23.39 -2.76
C ARG A 183 12.91 -23.68 -4.12
N ALA A 184 12.12 -24.08 -5.12
CA ALA A 184 12.61 -24.35 -6.46
C ALA A 184 13.24 -23.11 -7.09
N GLY A 185 12.63 -21.94 -6.94
CA GLY A 185 13.22 -20.67 -7.39
C GLY A 185 14.53 -20.33 -6.69
N TYR A 186 14.60 -20.54 -5.37
CA TYR A 186 15.82 -20.31 -4.59
C TYR A 186 16.95 -21.27 -4.98
N HIS A 187 16.63 -22.57 -5.10
CA HIS A 187 17.59 -23.60 -5.50
C HIS A 187 18.04 -23.43 -6.95
N TYR A 188 17.17 -22.96 -7.85
CA TYR A 188 17.57 -22.61 -9.21
C TYR A 188 18.74 -21.62 -9.20
N GLY A 189 18.68 -20.58 -8.37
CA GLY A 189 19.80 -19.64 -8.20
C GLY A 189 21.08 -20.30 -7.70
N ILE A 190 20.99 -21.28 -6.78
CA ILE A 190 22.17 -22.01 -6.28
C ILE A 190 22.79 -22.90 -7.37
N THR A 191 21.96 -23.62 -8.11
CA THR A 191 22.42 -24.65 -9.03
C THR A 191 22.82 -24.11 -10.40
N THR A 192 22.26 -22.96 -10.78
CA THR A 192 22.58 -22.34 -12.06
C THR A 192 23.70 -21.33 -11.87
N GLU A 193 24.86 -21.59 -12.47
CA GLU A 193 25.98 -20.63 -12.54
C GLU A 193 25.67 -19.43 -13.47
N VAL A 194 24.41 -19.28 -13.86
CA VAL A 194 23.90 -18.24 -14.75
C VAL A 194 24.11 -16.85 -14.13
N PHE A 195 24.05 -16.74 -12.80
CA PHE A 195 24.24 -15.47 -12.10
C PHE A 195 25.67 -15.32 -11.58
N ALA A 196 26.43 -14.39 -12.13
CA ALA A 196 27.82 -14.14 -11.74
C ALA A 196 27.98 -13.52 -10.33
N SER A 197 26.91 -13.03 -9.70
CA SER A 197 27.00 -12.33 -8.41
C SER A 197 25.73 -12.47 -7.61
N ARG A 198 25.91 -12.58 -6.29
CA ARG A 198 24.87 -12.49 -5.27
C ARG A 198 25.09 -11.20 -4.48
N PHE A 199 24.01 -10.50 -4.15
CA PHE A 199 24.07 -9.21 -3.46
C PHE A 199 23.63 -9.39 -2.01
N THR A 200 24.44 -8.90 -1.07
CA THR A 200 24.07 -8.81 0.35
C THR A 200 23.98 -7.34 0.73
N VAL A 201 22.82 -6.90 1.21
CA VAL A 201 22.61 -5.53 1.70
C VAL A 201 22.68 -5.53 3.23
N PRO A 202 23.71 -4.89 3.84
CA PRO A 202 23.85 -4.84 5.29
C PRO A 202 22.66 -4.17 5.98
N ARG A 203 22.55 -4.37 7.29
CA ARG A 203 21.52 -3.73 8.13
C ARG A 203 21.64 -2.21 8.09
N ALA A 204 20.50 -1.53 8.12
CA ALA A 204 20.44 -0.08 8.27
C ALA A 204 20.64 0.33 9.75
N PRO A 205 21.29 1.47 10.02
CA PRO A 205 21.39 2.04 11.36
C PRO A 205 20.04 2.65 11.76
N LEU A 206 19.15 1.80 12.26
CA LEU A 206 17.85 2.18 12.81
C LEU A 206 17.95 2.36 14.33
N PRO A 207 17.24 3.35 14.93
CA PRO A 207 17.14 3.49 16.38
C PRO A 207 16.65 2.17 17.02
N PRO A 208 17.13 1.79 18.22
CA PRO A 208 16.64 0.61 18.90
C PRO A 208 15.13 0.68 19.18
N GLY A 209 14.41 -0.41 18.91
CA GLY A 209 12.97 -0.47 19.17
C GLY A 209 12.29 -1.67 18.51
N ARG A 210 10.98 -1.77 18.70
CA ARG A 210 10.16 -2.77 18.02
C ARG A 210 9.66 -2.17 16.71
N TYR A 211 9.99 -2.83 15.60
CA TYR A 211 9.62 -2.39 14.26
C TYR A 211 8.60 -3.33 13.64
N ARG A 212 7.79 -2.79 12.74
CA ARG A 212 6.98 -3.54 11.80
C ARG A 212 6.87 -2.78 10.48
N SER A 213 6.60 -3.48 9.39
CA SER A 213 6.14 -2.82 8.18
C SER A 213 4.69 -2.34 8.36
N VAL A 214 4.38 -1.15 7.85
CA VAL A 214 3.04 -0.56 7.85
C VAL A 214 2.81 0.19 6.55
N THR A 215 1.58 0.14 6.02
CA THR A 215 1.13 1.01 4.92
C THR A 215 0.55 2.31 5.45
N GLY A 216 0.49 3.37 4.63
CA GLY A 216 -0.05 4.67 5.06
C GLY A 216 -1.50 4.58 5.55
N ASN A 217 -2.38 3.92 4.80
CA ASN A 217 -3.77 3.73 5.22
C ASN A 217 -3.90 2.93 6.52
N GLN A 218 -3.03 1.94 6.73
CA GLN A 218 -3.02 1.15 7.97
C GLN A 218 -2.53 1.98 9.16
N ALA A 219 -1.46 2.75 8.98
CA ALA A 219 -0.93 3.65 10.00
C ALA A 219 -1.95 4.73 10.36
N MET A 220 -2.63 5.32 9.37
CA MET A 220 -3.74 6.25 9.56
C MET A 220 -4.83 5.64 10.45
N ALA A 221 -5.33 4.45 10.10
CA ALA A 221 -6.36 3.76 10.88
C ALA A 221 -5.92 3.49 12.33
N TRP A 222 -4.67 3.08 12.55
CA TRP A 222 -4.17 2.85 13.91
C TRP A 222 -3.94 4.14 14.70
N GLY A 223 -3.56 5.23 14.04
CA GLY A 223 -3.45 6.55 14.67
C GLY A 223 -4.81 7.05 15.16
N LEU A 224 -5.87 6.84 14.36
CA LEU A 224 -7.25 7.14 14.77
C LEU A 224 -7.68 6.32 15.99
N ILE A 225 -7.39 5.02 16.01
CA ILE A 225 -7.71 4.15 17.15
C ILE A 225 -6.95 4.62 18.40
N ALA A 226 -5.66 4.91 18.26
CA ALA A 226 -4.83 5.38 19.38
C ALA A 226 -5.33 6.72 19.93
N ALA A 227 -5.75 7.64 19.05
CA ALA A 227 -6.31 8.92 19.43
C ALA A 227 -7.63 8.78 20.18
N ALA A 228 -8.53 7.92 19.69
CA ALA A 228 -9.83 7.66 20.32
C ALA A 228 -9.67 7.03 21.72
N GLU A 229 -8.79 6.02 21.84
CA GLU A 229 -8.47 5.39 23.13
C GLU A 229 -7.86 6.39 24.10
N LYS A 230 -6.95 7.27 23.63
CA LYS A 230 -6.33 8.28 24.50
C LYS A 230 -7.32 9.36 24.94
N SER A 231 -8.23 9.78 24.05
CA SER A 231 -9.21 10.82 24.36
C SER A 231 -10.41 10.28 25.13
N GLY A 232 -10.57 8.96 25.25
CA GLY A 232 -11.75 8.33 25.82
C GLY A 232 -13.01 8.47 24.96
N CYS A 233 -12.86 8.88 23.70
CA CYS A 233 -14.00 9.08 22.79
C CYS A 233 -14.31 7.81 22.01
N GLN A 234 -15.58 7.57 21.74
CA GLN A 234 -16.01 6.52 20.83
C GLN A 234 -15.58 6.88 19.39
N LEU A 235 -14.71 6.08 18.76
CA LEU A 235 -14.39 6.25 17.35
C LEU A 235 -15.59 5.87 16.48
N PHE A 236 -16.13 6.85 15.74
CA PHE A 236 -17.15 6.67 14.71
C PHE A 236 -16.57 7.05 13.35
N PHE A 237 -16.43 6.07 12.48
CA PHE A 237 -16.01 6.25 11.10
C PHE A 237 -17.20 6.15 10.16
N SER A 238 -17.38 7.15 9.30
CA SER A 238 -18.41 7.16 8.25
C SER A 238 -17.80 7.48 6.89
N GLY A 239 -18.06 6.66 5.87
CA GLY A 239 -17.47 6.87 4.55
C GLY A 239 -18.22 6.18 3.42
N TYR A 240 -18.07 6.72 2.22
CA TYR A 240 -18.49 6.08 0.97
C TYR A 240 -17.26 5.43 0.31
N PRO A 241 -17.35 4.20 -0.25
CA PRO A 241 -16.18 3.55 -0.83
C PRO A 241 -15.59 4.33 -2.02
N ILE A 242 -14.34 4.78 -1.86
CA ILE A 242 -13.59 5.48 -2.90
C ILE A 242 -12.09 5.09 -2.83
N THR A 243 -11.50 4.73 -3.97
CA THR A 243 -10.05 4.50 -4.08
C THR A 243 -9.30 5.83 -3.95
N PRO A 244 -8.20 5.91 -3.19
CA PRO A 244 -7.54 4.87 -2.39
C PRO A 244 -7.91 4.89 -0.89
N ALA A 245 -8.97 5.58 -0.46
CA ALA A 245 -9.30 5.79 0.95
C ALA A 245 -10.03 4.60 1.62
N SER A 246 -10.70 3.73 0.84
CA SER A 246 -11.52 2.61 1.37
C SER A 246 -10.77 1.66 2.30
N ASP A 247 -9.46 1.51 2.16
CA ASP A 247 -8.69 0.60 3.03
C ASP A 247 -8.61 1.07 4.48
N ILE A 248 -8.84 2.36 4.76
CA ILE A 248 -8.97 2.87 6.13
C ILE A 248 -10.23 2.26 6.78
N LEU A 249 -11.37 2.26 6.07
CA LEU A 249 -12.60 1.61 6.52
C LEU A 249 -12.38 0.11 6.74
N HIS A 250 -11.74 -0.57 5.79
CA HIS A 250 -11.47 -2.01 5.89
C HIS A 250 -10.60 -2.36 7.10
N GLU A 251 -9.57 -1.56 7.38
CA GLU A 251 -8.70 -1.78 8.53
C GLU A 251 -9.44 -1.51 9.84
N LEU A 252 -10.15 -0.38 9.95
CA LEU A 252 -10.96 -0.02 11.13
C LEU A 252 -12.04 -1.09 11.44
N ALA A 253 -12.71 -1.62 10.41
CA ALA A 253 -13.75 -2.64 10.57
C ALA A 253 -13.24 -3.97 11.19
N ARG A 254 -11.93 -4.25 11.10
CA ARG A 254 -11.30 -5.42 11.75
C ARG A 254 -11.07 -5.23 13.24
N HIS A 255 -11.09 -3.98 13.72
CA HIS A 255 -10.65 -3.57 15.04
C HIS A 255 -11.80 -3.19 15.98
N LYS A 256 -12.99 -3.80 15.81
CA LYS A 256 -14.20 -3.58 16.65
C LYS A 256 -13.98 -3.74 18.16
N ARG A 257 -12.94 -4.48 18.56
CA ARG A 257 -12.55 -4.67 19.96
C ARG A 257 -12.14 -3.36 20.67
N PHE A 258 -11.72 -2.33 19.92
CA PHE A 258 -11.45 -0.98 20.44
C PHE A 258 -12.70 -0.08 20.34
N GLY A 259 -13.89 -0.68 20.42
CA GLY A 259 -15.16 0.01 20.28
C GLY A 259 -15.48 0.58 18.89
N VAL A 260 -14.57 0.54 17.91
CA VAL A 260 -14.73 1.21 16.60
C VAL A 260 -16.09 0.93 15.96
N ARG A 261 -16.83 2.00 15.64
CA ARG A 261 -18.07 1.94 14.87
C ARG A 261 -17.83 2.42 13.45
N THR A 262 -18.19 1.60 12.47
CA THR A 262 -18.06 1.93 11.04
C THR A 262 -19.44 2.00 10.39
N PHE A 263 -19.69 3.07 9.64
CA PHE A 263 -20.90 3.27 8.85
C PHE A 263 -20.51 3.48 7.38
N GLN A 264 -20.98 2.59 6.50
CA GLN A 264 -20.83 2.77 5.07
C GLN A 264 -22.07 3.51 4.57
N ALA A 265 -21.90 4.79 4.25
CA ALA A 265 -22.99 5.63 3.77
C ALA A 265 -23.28 5.36 2.28
N GLU A 266 -24.43 5.85 1.83
CA GLU A 266 -24.89 5.80 0.45
C GLU A 266 -24.12 6.74 -0.50
N ASP A 267 -23.60 7.85 0.02
CA ASP A 267 -22.77 8.82 -0.70
C ASP A 267 -21.88 9.64 0.26
N GLU A 268 -21.03 10.51 -0.28
CA GLU A 268 -20.13 11.34 0.51
C GLU A 268 -20.83 12.45 1.32
N ILE A 269 -22.02 12.89 0.92
CA ILE A 269 -22.82 13.90 1.66
C ILE A 269 -23.35 13.25 2.93
N ALA A 270 -24.08 12.14 2.79
CA ALA A 270 -24.57 11.31 3.89
C ALA A 270 -23.43 10.87 4.82
N ALA A 271 -22.26 10.54 4.26
CA ALA A 271 -21.12 10.16 5.08
C ALA A 271 -20.67 11.28 6.03
N LEU A 272 -20.58 12.53 5.56
CA LEU A 272 -20.13 13.65 6.39
C LEU A 272 -21.23 14.16 7.33
N THR A 273 -22.49 14.18 6.89
CA THR A 273 -23.61 14.57 7.78
C THR A 273 -23.79 13.57 8.92
N ALA A 274 -23.57 12.27 8.70
CA ALA A 274 -23.50 11.28 9.77
C ALA A 274 -22.34 11.56 10.76
N CYS A 275 -21.18 12.01 10.27
CA CYS A 275 -20.08 12.44 11.13
C CYS A 275 -20.45 13.66 11.98
N LEU A 276 -21.18 14.65 11.43
CA LEU A 276 -21.66 15.81 12.20
C LEU A 276 -22.55 15.36 13.36
N GLY A 277 -23.52 14.49 13.10
CA GLY A 277 -24.40 13.95 14.15
C GLY A 277 -23.62 13.18 15.22
N ALA A 278 -22.64 12.37 14.81
CA ALA A 278 -21.79 11.64 15.75
C ALA A 278 -20.91 12.58 16.60
N SER A 279 -20.31 13.61 15.99
CA SER A 279 -19.50 14.61 16.70
C SER A 279 -20.34 15.41 17.69
N PHE A 280 -21.54 15.85 17.29
CA PHE A 280 -22.51 16.51 18.18
C PHE A 280 -22.89 15.61 19.38
N GLY A 281 -23.01 14.30 19.16
CA GLY A 281 -23.22 13.31 20.22
C GLY A 281 -21.99 12.99 21.09
N GLY A 282 -20.86 13.67 20.88
CA GLY A 282 -19.63 13.52 21.67
C GLY A 282 -18.66 12.43 21.18
N ALA A 283 -18.93 11.80 20.03
CA ALA A 283 -18.03 10.80 19.46
C ALA A 283 -16.84 11.43 18.71
N MET A 284 -15.74 10.69 18.60
CA MET A 284 -14.67 11.03 17.66
C MET A 284 -15.12 10.67 16.25
N ALA A 285 -15.65 11.67 15.53
CA ALA A 285 -16.16 11.50 14.18
C ALA A 285 -15.07 11.63 13.11
N VAL A 286 -14.99 10.65 12.22
CA VAL A 286 -13.97 10.58 11.16
C VAL A 286 -14.60 10.14 9.85
N THR A 287 -14.24 10.81 8.76
CA THR A 287 -14.54 10.35 7.39
C THR A 287 -13.26 10.29 6.58
N ALA A 288 -13.18 9.38 5.61
CA ALA A 288 -12.10 9.35 4.63
C ALA A 288 -12.67 9.38 3.21
N THR A 289 -11.96 10.07 2.32
CA THR A 289 -12.39 10.34 0.95
C THR A 289 -11.19 10.62 0.03
N SER A 290 -11.47 11.00 -1.20
CA SER A 290 -10.51 11.55 -2.18
C SER A 290 -11.12 12.78 -2.86
N GLY A 291 -10.42 13.39 -3.83
CA GLY A 291 -10.79 14.66 -4.46
C GLY A 291 -12.28 14.82 -4.82
N PRO A 292 -12.91 13.89 -5.57
CA PRO A 292 -14.35 14.00 -5.90
C PRO A 292 -15.26 14.07 -4.67
N GLY A 293 -14.98 13.24 -3.68
CA GLY A 293 -15.78 13.21 -2.46
C GLY A 293 -15.50 14.40 -1.55
N MET A 294 -14.31 15.03 -1.62
CA MET A 294 -14.08 16.33 -0.99
C MET A 294 -15.00 17.41 -1.56
N SER A 295 -15.33 17.36 -2.86
CA SER A 295 -16.20 18.34 -3.50
C SER A 295 -17.61 18.26 -2.93
N LEU A 296 -18.11 17.04 -2.79
CA LEU A 296 -19.44 16.77 -2.24
C LEU A 296 -19.55 17.11 -0.74
N LYS A 297 -18.43 17.04 -0.01
CA LYS A 297 -18.37 17.32 1.43
C LYS A 297 -18.28 18.81 1.78
N ALA A 298 -18.05 19.69 0.81
CA ALA A 298 -17.74 21.10 1.08
C ALA A 298 -18.84 21.82 1.85
N GLU A 299 -20.12 21.59 1.54
CA GLU A 299 -21.25 22.23 2.21
C GLU A 299 -21.34 21.83 3.70
N ALA A 300 -21.35 20.51 3.98
CA ALA A 300 -21.43 20.01 5.35
C ALA A 300 -20.16 20.31 6.18
N LEU A 301 -18.99 20.46 5.53
CA LEU A 301 -17.80 20.97 6.20
C LEU A 301 -17.99 22.43 6.64
N GLY A 302 -18.69 23.24 5.84
CA GLY A 302 -19.08 24.60 6.23
C GLY A 302 -19.93 24.60 7.51
N LEU A 303 -20.90 23.68 7.59
CA LEU A 303 -21.70 23.50 8.79
C LEU A 303 -20.87 23.06 10.00
N ALA A 304 -19.89 22.16 9.81
CA ALA A 304 -18.98 21.72 10.87
C ALA A 304 -18.23 22.89 11.53
N VAL A 305 -17.73 23.82 10.71
CA VAL A 305 -17.05 25.04 11.19
C VAL A 305 -18.03 25.95 11.91
N MET A 306 -19.18 26.23 11.30
CA MET A 306 -20.21 27.12 11.86
C MET A 306 -20.73 26.64 13.22
N THR A 307 -20.80 25.33 13.42
CA THR A 307 -21.30 24.70 14.66
C THR A 307 -20.20 24.29 15.64
N GLU A 308 -18.94 24.66 15.35
CA GLU A 308 -17.77 24.37 16.19
C GLU A 308 -17.64 22.87 16.55
N LEU A 309 -17.89 22.00 15.57
CA LEU A 309 -17.86 20.55 15.77
C LEU A 309 -16.48 19.94 15.42
N PRO A 310 -15.82 19.23 16.36
CA PRO A 310 -14.56 18.57 16.10
C PRO A 310 -14.78 17.28 15.30
N LEU A 311 -14.18 17.19 14.12
CA LEU A 311 -14.15 15.97 13.31
C LEU A 311 -12.92 15.92 12.41
N LEU A 312 -12.61 14.74 11.90
CA LEU A 312 -11.52 14.55 10.94
C LEU A 312 -12.05 14.20 9.55
N VAL A 313 -11.53 14.86 8.53
CA VAL A 313 -11.72 14.51 7.12
C VAL A 313 -10.39 14.13 6.51
N ILE A 314 -10.19 12.84 6.24
CA ILE A 314 -8.97 12.34 5.62
C ILE A 314 -9.16 12.39 4.10
N ASN A 315 -8.47 13.31 3.44
CA ASN A 315 -8.42 13.37 1.98
C ASN A 315 -7.18 12.61 1.49
N VAL A 316 -7.39 11.40 1.00
CA VAL A 316 -6.33 10.61 0.36
C VAL A 316 -6.32 10.97 -1.12
N GLN A 317 -5.50 11.95 -1.47
CA GLN A 317 -5.46 12.56 -2.80
C GLN A 317 -5.10 11.55 -3.89
N ARG A 318 -5.71 11.71 -5.06
CA ARG A 318 -5.44 10.94 -6.27
C ARG A 318 -5.53 11.87 -7.48
N ALA A 319 -5.02 11.41 -8.62
CA ALA A 319 -4.99 12.22 -9.83
C ALA A 319 -6.39 12.66 -10.28
N GLY A 320 -6.58 13.97 -10.47
CA GLY A 320 -7.78 14.62 -10.98
C GLY A 320 -7.60 15.17 -12.41
N PRO A 321 -8.43 16.13 -12.85
CA PRO A 321 -9.68 16.59 -12.24
C PRO A 321 -10.85 15.60 -12.48
N SER A 322 -12.00 15.83 -11.82
CA SER A 322 -13.19 14.97 -11.89
C SER A 322 -12.84 13.53 -11.49
N THR A 323 -13.25 12.51 -12.26
CA THR A 323 -12.83 11.12 -12.02
C THR A 323 -11.31 10.96 -12.00
N GLY A 324 -10.63 11.70 -12.89
CA GLY A 324 -9.19 11.67 -13.09
C GLY A 324 -8.62 10.26 -13.34
N MET A 325 -7.52 9.93 -12.67
CA MET A 325 -6.91 8.60 -12.70
C MET A 325 -6.91 8.01 -11.29
N PRO A 326 -7.94 7.23 -10.90
CA PRO A 326 -8.15 6.80 -9.52
C PRO A 326 -7.02 6.01 -8.86
N THR A 327 -6.15 5.37 -9.65
CA THR A 327 -5.01 4.58 -9.18
C THR A 327 -3.68 5.32 -9.25
N LYS A 328 -3.66 6.58 -9.72
CA LYS A 328 -2.45 7.39 -9.83
C LYS A 328 -2.44 8.48 -8.75
N THR A 329 -1.23 8.78 -8.28
CA THR A 329 -1.01 9.76 -7.22
C THR A 329 -0.97 11.18 -7.79
N GLU A 330 -1.49 12.14 -7.03
CA GLU A 330 -1.36 13.57 -7.27
C GLU A 330 -1.60 14.30 -5.94
N GLN A 331 -1.04 15.51 -5.78
CA GLN A 331 -1.22 16.36 -4.60
C GLN A 331 -1.87 17.71 -4.97
N ALA A 332 -2.98 17.66 -5.72
CA ALA A 332 -3.62 18.84 -6.28
C ALA A 332 -4.80 19.39 -5.46
N ASP A 333 -5.14 18.78 -4.32
CA ASP A 333 -6.37 19.13 -3.57
C ASP A 333 -6.12 20.17 -2.46
N LEU A 334 -4.91 20.73 -2.35
CA LEU A 334 -4.56 21.68 -1.28
C LEU A 334 -5.48 22.92 -1.29
N ASN A 335 -5.61 23.60 -2.44
CA ASN A 335 -6.42 24.81 -2.54
C ASN A 335 -7.89 24.53 -2.27
N MET A 336 -8.39 23.39 -2.73
CA MET A 336 -9.75 22.98 -2.46
C MET A 336 -9.98 22.67 -0.98
N SER A 337 -8.98 22.10 -0.30
CA SER A 337 -9.04 21.85 1.15
C SER A 337 -8.99 23.16 1.95
N LEU A 338 -8.27 24.17 1.48
CA LEU A 338 -8.17 25.49 2.12
C LEU A 338 -9.37 26.40 1.83
N PHE A 339 -9.91 26.38 0.60
CA PHE A 339 -10.82 27.40 0.09
C PHE A 339 -12.09 26.87 -0.58
N GLY A 340 -12.33 25.55 -0.58
CA GLY A 340 -13.46 24.94 -1.29
C GLY A 340 -14.84 25.16 -0.67
N ARG A 341 -14.93 25.88 0.45
CA ARG A 341 -16.18 26.15 1.19
C ARG A 341 -16.65 27.57 0.89
N HIS A 342 -17.97 27.81 0.99
CA HIS A 342 -18.53 29.14 0.79
C HIS A 342 -18.33 30.03 2.04
N GLY A 343 -18.16 31.33 1.82
CA GLY A 343 -17.93 32.31 2.90
C GLY A 343 -16.55 32.19 3.57
N GLU A 344 -16.37 32.92 4.68
CA GLU A 344 -15.17 32.83 5.51
C GLU A 344 -15.27 31.61 6.43
N CYS A 345 -14.77 30.48 5.94
CA CYS A 345 -14.90 29.19 6.61
C CYS A 345 -13.51 28.54 6.83
N PRO A 346 -12.70 29.09 7.75
CA PRO A 346 -11.36 28.58 8.03
C PRO A 346 -11.43 27.25 8.79
N LEU A 347 -10.51 26.35 8.45
CA LEU A 347 -10.29 25.11 9.19
C LEU A 347 -8.81 24.71 9.11
N VAL A 348 -8.40 23.75 9.93
CA VAL A 348 -7.01 23.28 9.94
C VAL A 348 -6.78 22.23 8.86
N VAL A 349 -5.68 22.37 8.12
CA VAL A 349 -5.21 21.38 7.15
C VAL A 349 -3.84 20.85 7.58
N LEU A 350 -3.72 19.54 7.76
CA LEU A 350 -2.45 18.83 7.99
C LEU A 350 -2.11 18.00 6.75
N ALA A 351 -0.84 17.63 6.57
CA ALA A 351 -0.41 16.71 5.52
C ALA A 351 0.57 15.67 6.08
N ALA A 352 0.33 14.40 5.77
CA ALA A 352 1.27 13.32 6.10
C ALA A 352 2.45 13.34 5.12
N ARG A 353 3.67 13.12 5.63
CA ARG A 353 4.88 13.09 4.78
C ARG A 353 5.37 11.69 4.41
N SER A 354 4.88 10.65 5.09
CA SER A 354 5.28 9.27 4.84
C SER A 354 4.24 8.27 5.37
N PRO A 355 4.30 6.99 4.96
CA PRO A 355 3.40 5.96 5.46
C PRO A 355 3.38 5.85 6.99
N ALA A 356 4.54 5.94 7.65
CA ALA A 356 4.64 5.91 9.10
C ALA A 356 4.03 7.16 9.76
N ASP A 357 4.25 8.33 9.16
CA ASP A 357 3.81 9.64 9.65
C ASP A 357 2.28 9.78 9.68
N CYS A 358 1.55 9.00 8.86
CA CYS A 358 0.09 8.93 8.91
C CYS A 358 -0.46 8.59 10.30
N PHE A 359 0.25 7.79 11.11
CA PHE A 359 -0.14 7.51 12.49
C PHE A 359 -0.10 8.79 13.33
N ASP A 360 1.02 9.50 13.30
CA ASP A 360 1.25 10.69 14.12
C ASP A 360 0.34 11.85 13.71
N VAL A 361 0.12 12.04 12.40
CA VAL A 361 -0.77 13.10 11.88
C VAL A 361 -2.24 12.83 12.20
N ALA A 362 -2.69 11.57 12.18
CA ALA A 362 -4.04 11.22 12.61
C ALA A 362 -4.25 11.56 14.09
N TYR A 363 -3.26 11.22 14.92
CA TYR A 363 -3.27 11.49 16.35
C TYR A 363 -3.25 12.99 16.65
N GLU A 364 -2.36 13.73 15.99
CA GLU A 364 -2.25 15.18 16.09
C GLU A 364 -3.54 15.87 15.61
N GLY A 365 -4.07 15.42 14.48
CA GLY A 365 -5.30 15.96 13.90
C GLY A 365 -6.45 15.92 14.90
N TRP A 366 -6.64 14.80 15.61
CA TRP A 366 -7.68 14.73 16.64
C TRP A 366 -7.40 15.66 17.82
N ARG A 367 -6.14 15.72 18.28
CA ARG A 367 -5.75 16.62 19.38
C ARG A 367 -6.03 18.09 19.04
N ILE A 368 -5.79 18.50 17.80
CA ILE A 368 -6.13 19.83 17.30
C ILE A 368 -7.64 20.00 17.21
N ALA A 369 -8.35 19.04 16.62
CA ALA A 369 -9.80 19.13 16.42
C ALA A 369 -10.54 19.40 17.73
N VAL A 370 -10.26 18.62 18.78
CA VAL A 370 -10.93 18.79 20.09
C VAL A 370 -10.44 20.00 20.87
N ARG A 371 -9.17 20.41 20.70
CA ARG A 371 -8.64 21.58 21.41
C ARG A 371 -9.25 22.87 20.90
N TYR A 372 -9.49 22.96 19.60
CA TYR A 372 -9.98 24.17 18.94
C TYR A 372 -11.42 24.06 18.48
N MET A 373 -12.12 22.95 18.80
CA MET A 373 -13.51 22.69 18.44
C MET A 373 -13.80 23.01 16.96
N THR A 374 -12.97 22.45 16.08
CA THR A 374 -12.99 22.74 14.64
C THR A 374 -12.70 21.49 13.82
N PRO A 375 -13.25 21.34 12.61
CA PRO A 375 -12.87 20.26 11.72
C PRO A 375 -11.39 20.35 11.32
N VAL A 376 -10.75 19.19 11.15
CA VAL A 376 -9.38 19.09 10.63
C VAL A 376 -9.39 18.23 9.37
N VAL A 377 -8.84 18.78 8.28
CA VAL A 377 -8.58 18.03 7.06
C VAL A 377 -7.16 17.46 7.12
N ILE A 378 -7.02 16.17 6.88
CA ILE A 378 -5.72 15.50 6.79
C ILE A 378 -5.48 15.09 5.34
N LEU A 379 -4.47 15.68 4.72
CA LEU A 379 -4.00 15.34 3.39
C LEU A 379 -3.05 14.14 3.46
N SER A 380 -3.38 13.10 2.72
CA SER A 380 -2.47 12.04 2.28
C SER A 380 -2.55 11.99 0.76
N ASP A 381 -1.86 11.05 0.13
CA ASP A 381 -1.99 10.76 -1.29
C ASP A 381 -1.95 9.26 -1.55
N ALA A 382 -2.30 8.85 -2.77
CA ALA A 382 -2.33 7.45 -3.19
C ALA A 382 -0.97 6.75 -3.06
N TYR A 383 0.13 7.49 -3.16
CA TYR A 383 1.46 6.95 -3.01
C TYR A 383 1.77 6.64 -1.54
N ILE A 384 1.51 7.56 -0.61
CA ILE A 384 1.69 7.35 0.83
C ILE A 384 0.73 6.27 1.35
N ALA A 385 -0.53 6.32 0.92
CA ALA A 385 -1.58 5.41 1.35
C ALA A 385 -1.26 3.94 1.08
N ASN A 386 -0.75 3.66 -0.12
CA ASN A 386 -0.40 2.31 -0.58
C ASN A 386 1.06 1.93 -0.28
N GLY A 387 1.95 2.91 -0.19
CA GLY A 387 3.36 2.73 0.15
C GLY A 387 3.54 2.15 1.55
N SER A 388 4.62 1.40 1.74
CA SER A 388 4.99 0.78 3.02
C SER A 388 6.33 1.30 3.49
N GLN A 389 6.48 1.45 4.81
CA GLN A 389 7.72 1.84 5.47
C GLN A 389 7.97 0.97 6.70
N ALA A 390 9.22 0.82 7.11
CA ALA A 390 9.55 0.33 8.45
C ALA A 390 9.11 1.36 9.50
N TRP A 391 8.14 1.00 10.33
CA TRP A 391 7.61 1.86 11.39
C TRP A 391 8.04 1.37 12.76
N ARG A 392 8.60 2.29 13.54
CA ARG A 392 8.93 2.08 14.96
C ARG A 392 7.63 2.23 15.75
N ILE A 393 7.19 1.15 16.37
CA ILE A 393 5.95 1.16 17.15
C ILE A 393 6.15 2.08 18.36
N PRO A 394 5.32 3.14 18.53
CA PRO A 394 5.42 4.03 19.67
C PRO A 394 4.98 3.32 20.95
N ASP A 395 5.53 3.75 22.08
CA ASP A 395 5.01 3.34 23.38
C ASP A 395 3.69 4.08 23.65
N PRO A 396 2.55 3.37 23.83
CA PRO A 396 1.26 4.01 24.11
C PRO A 396 1.29 4.96 25.32
N ALA A 397 2.11 4.66 26.33
CA ALA A 397 2.27 5.52 27.50
C ALA A 397 2.91 6.87 27.16
N SER A 398 3.79 6.90 26.16
CA SER A 398 4.50 8.11 25.71
C SER A 398 3.65 9.04 24.82
N LEU A 399 2.49 8.59 24.36
CA LEU A 399 1.63 9.41 23.50
C LEU A 399 1.08 10.63 24.28
N PRO A 400 1.08 11.85 23.70
CA PRO A 400 0.58 13.06 24.36
C PRO A 400 -0.90 12.93 24.78
N PRO A 401 -1.33 13.43 25.95
CA PRO A 401 -2.74 13.36 26.34
C PRO A 401 -3.65 14.15 25.38
N ILE A 402 -4.89 13.68 25.23
CA ILE A 402 -5.93 14.36 24.44
C ILE A 402 -7.09 14.68 25.40
N PRO A 403 -7.07 15.84 26.08
CA PRO A 403 -8.14 16.22 26.99
C PRO A 403 -9.42 16.52 26.21
N VAL A 404 -10.52 15.90 26.60
CA VAL A 404 -11.86 16.17 26.07
C VAL A 404 -12.75 16.53 27.26
N ALA A 405 -13.41 17.67 27.14
CA ALA A 405 -14.39 18.13 28.11
C ALA A 405 -15.72 18.31 27.40
N HIS A 406 -16.75 17.64 27.89
CA HIS A 406 -18.11 17.89 27.43
C HIS A 406 -18.72 19.02 28.25
N PRO A 407 -19.54 19.90 27.64
CA PRO A 407 -20.31 20.87 28.39
C PRO A 407 -21.16 20.15 29.44
N GLU A 408 -21.08 20.58 30.69
CA GLU A 408 -22.04 20.16 31.71
C GLU A 408 -23.36 20.92 31.50
N ALA A 409 -24.47 20.34 31.96
CA ALA A 409 -25.75 21.04 31.92
C ALA A 409 -25.62 22.38 32.67
N SER A 410 -25.99 23.47 32.01
CA SER A 410 -26.10 24.77 32.66
C SER A 410 -27.04 24.64 33.86
N GLN A 411 -26.70 25.24 35.00
CA GLN A 411 -27.63 25.30 36.13
C GLN A 411 -28.91 26.09 35.80
N ASP A 412 -28.88 26.85 34.70
CA ASP A 412 -29.95 27.75 34.30
C ASP A 412 -30.92 27.14 33.26
N GLY A 413 -30.79 25.84 32.94
CA GLY A 413 -31.61 25.14 31.94
C GLY A 413 -31.13 25.41 30.52
#